data_AF-A0A0D2YIX4-F1
#
_entry.id   AF-A0A0D2YIX4-F1
#
_cell.length_a   1.000
_cell.length_b   1.000
_cell.length_c   1.000
_cell.angle_alpha   90.00
_cell.angle_beta   90.00
_cell.angle_gamma   90.00
#
_symmetry.space_group_name_H-M   'P 1'
#
loop_
_entity.id
_entity.type
_entity.pdbx_description
1 polymer ?
#
loop_
_entity_poly.entity_id
_entity_poly.type
_entity_poly.pdbx_seq_one_letter_code
_entity_poly.pdbx_strand_id
1 'polypeptide(L)'
;MTAAQAMLDHRHEPLRQHPQDSNCYEFGSIKGHNVVIACLPKAQYGNNNAAIVANNMNRTFPHLQHRLLVGIAGGAPGTVDVRLGDVVVSTDAIQYDLGKVLPNNHFQRIAKATSPPQALLTVVSKLEASNRGGQNRML
;
A
#
# COMPACT_ATOMS: atom_id res chain seq x y z
N MET A 1 6.80 10.11 4.97
CA MET A 1 8.03 9.32 5.19
C MET A 1 8.34 9.14 6.68
N THR A 2 8.37 10.20 7.49
CA THR A 2 8.77 10.18 8.91
C THR A 2 8.18 9.05 9.75
N ALA A 3 6.86 8.83 9.69
CA ALA A 3 6.22 7.76 10.47
C ALA A 3 6.76 6.37 10.11
N ALA A 4 6.92 6.07 8.82
CA ALA A 4 7.44 4.77 8.37
C ALA A 4 8.91 4.58 8.77
N GLN A 5 9.74 5.62 8.67
CA GLN A 5 11.14 5.58 9.16
C GLN A 5 11.23 5.33 10.66
N ALA A 6 10.27 5.86 11.44
CA ALA A 6 10.24 5.69 12.89
C ALA A 6 9.81 4.27 13.32
N MET A 7 9.21 3.49 12.42
CA MET A 7 8.83 2.08 12.68
C MET A 7 9.98 1.10 12.44
N LEU A 8 11.11 1.54 11.89
CA LEU A 8 12.28 0.69 11.69
C LEU A 8 12.93 0.38 13.05
N ASP A 9 13.15 -0.90 13.34
CA ASP A 9 13.91 -1.33 14.50
C ASP A 9 15.41 -0.98 14.32
N HIS A 10 15.91 -1.16 13.09
CA HIS A 10 17.28 -0.79 12.70
C HIS A 10 17.29 -0.10 11.35
N ARG A 11 18.13 0.92 11.20
CA ARG A 11 18.43 1.57 9.91
C ARG A 11 19.69 0.96 9.31
N HIS A 12 19.68 0.76 8.00
CA HIS A 12 20.81 0.21 7.25
C HIS A 12 21.42 1.29 6.36
N GLU A 13 22.67 1.06 5.96
CA GLU A 13 23.32 1.90 4.96
C GLU A 13 22.61 1.80 3.60
N PRO A 14 22.60 2.88 2.80
CA PRO A 14 22.00 2.87 1.48
C PRO A 14 22.64 1.83 0.55
N LEU A 15 21.82 1.13 -0.22
CA LEU A 15 22.27 0.23 -1.28
C LEU A 15 22.44 0.98 -2.61
N ARG A 16 23.23 0.41 -3.53
CA ARG A 16 23.35 0.94 -4.89
C ARG A 16 21.98 0.91 -5.59
N GLN A 17 21.54 2.07 -6.03
CA GLN A 17 20.29 2.26 -6.77
C GLN A 17 20.54 2.17 -8.28
N HIS A 18 19.55 1.71 -9.03
CA HIS A 18 19.62 1.68 -10.49
C HIS A 18 19.70 3.13 -11.03
N PRO A 19 20.56 3.46 -12.02
CA PRO A 19 20.77 4.85 -12.46
C PRO A 19 19.52 5.57 -12.99
N GLN A 20 18.54 4.81 -13.48
CA GLN A 20 17.26 5.33 -13.98
C GLN A 20 16.12 5.27 -12.96
N ASP A 21 16.41 4.86 -11.73
CA ASP A 21 15.45 4.91 -10.65
C ASP A 21 15.50 6.30 -10.02
N SER A 22 14.36 6.99 -10.00
CA SER A 22 14.20 8.35 -9.46
C SER A 22 13.66 8.38 -8.03
N ASN A 23 13.42 7.21 -7.42
CA ASN A 23 12.91 7.12 -6.06
C ASN A 23 13.99 7.53 -5.04
N CYS A 24 13.52 7.97 -3.87
CA CYS A 24 14.34 8.11 -2.68
C CYS A 24 13.96 7.00 -1.69
N TYR A 25 14.97 6.29 -1.18
CA TYR A 25 14.81 5.12 -0.33
C TYR A 25 15.35 5.31 1.06
N GLU A 26 14.65 4.69 2.01
CA GLU A 26 15.13 4.41 3.35
C GLU A 26 15.27 2.92 3.54
N PHE A 27 16.35 2.51 4.19
CA PHE A 27 16.73 1.10 4.35
C PHE A 27 16.72 0.74 5.83
N GLY A 28 16.19 -0.43 6.15
CA GLY A 28 16.23 -0.91 7.53
C GLY A 28 15.65 -2.29 7.70
N SER A 29 15.28 -2.60 8.93
CA SER A 29 14.57 -3.82 9.28
C SER A 29 13.47 -3.61 10.31
N ILE A 30 12.47 -4.48 10.25
CA ILE A 30 11.38 -4.59 11.22
C ILE A 30 11.24 -6.07 11.58
N LYS A 31 11.37 -6.41 12.86
CA LYS A 31 11.29 -7.78 13.39
C LYS A 31 12.15 -8.78 12.60
N GLY A 32 13.36 -8.38 12.20
CA GLY A 32 14.30 -9.22 11.46
C GLY A 32 14.03 -9.32 9.95
N HIS A 33 13.00 -8.67 9.43
CA HIS A 33 12.75 -8.58 8.00
C HIS A 33 13.41 -7.32 7.42
N ASN A 34 14.13 -7.45 6.31
CA ASN A 34 14.67 -6.31 5.58
C ASN A 34 13.53 -5.54 4.89
N VAL A 35 13.51 -4.22 5.09
CA VAL A 35 12.50 -3.31 4.56
C VAL A 35 13.18 -2.18 3.82
N VAL A 36 12.62 -1.83 2.66
CA VAL A 36 12.94 -0.59 1.94
C VAL A 36 11.68 0.24 1.82
N ILE A 37 11.79 1.54 2.09
CA ILE A 37 10.66 2.47 2.11
C ILE A 37 10.89 3.53 1.04
N ALA A 38 9.90 3.76 0.19
CA ALA A 38 9.85 4.91 -0.72
C ALA A 38 8.59 5.73 -0.45
N CYS A 39 8.61 7.00 -0.85
CA CYS A 39 7.42 7.86 -0.85
C CYS A 39 7.18 8.38 -2.26
N LEU A 40 5.92 8.72 -2.54
CA LEU A 40 5.61 9.48 -3.75
C LEU A 40 6.33 10.83 -3.74
N PRO A 41 6.70 11.39 -4.91
CA PRO A 41 7.30 12.70 -4.99
C PRO A 41 6.40 13.75 -4.33
N LYS A 42 7.02 14.81 -3.80
CA LYS A 42 6.30 15.89 -3.10
C LYS A 42 5.18 16.46 -3.99
N ALA A 43 4.00 16.64 -3.40
CA ALA A 43 2.79 17.14 -4.07
C ALA A 43 2.26 16.26 -5.23
N GLN A 44 2.75 15.02 -5.36
CA GLN A 44 2.24 14.04 -6.31
C GLN A 44 1.45 12.96 -5.58
N TYR A 45 0.32 12.55 -6.16
CA TYR A 45 -0.57 11.53 -5.62
C TYR A 45 -1.18 10.70 -6.76
N GLY A 46 -1.94 9.67 -6.40
CA GLY A 46 -2.70 8.84 -7.33
C GLY A 46 -1.95 7.63 -7.90
N ASN A 47 -2.71 6.81 -8.64
CA ASN A 47 -2.29 5.47 -9.07
C ASN A 47 -1.07 5.48 -10.00
N ASN A 48 -0.98 6.45 -10.92
CA ASN A 48 0.12 6.52 -11.88
C ASN A 48 1.47 6.75 -11.19
N ASN A 49 1.52 7.71 -10.26
CA ASN A 49 2.74 8.00 -9.50
C ASN A 49 3.13 6.82 -8.60
N ALA A 50 2.16 6.18 -7.95
CA ALA A 50 2.40 4.96 -7.17
C ALA A 50 2.94 3.81 -8.03
N ALA A 51 2.41 3.62 -9.24
CA ALA A 51 2.88 2.62 -10.18
C ALA A 51 4.33 2.89 -10.64
N ILE A 52 4.69 4.16 -10.90
CA ILE A 52 6.06 4.55 -11.26
C ILE A 52 7.03 4.20 -10.11
N VAL A 53 6.70 4.60 -8.88
CA VAL A 53 7.53 4.28 -7.70
C VAL A 53 7.68 2.77 -7.53
N ALA A 54 6.60 2.01 -7.59
CA ALA A 54 6.62 0.56 -7.44
C ALA A 54 7.38 -0.15 -8.57
N ASN A 55 7.32 0.36 -9.80
CA ASN A 55 8.05 -0.18 -10.94
C ASN A 55 9.56 0.04 -10.79
N ASN A 56 9.96 1.24 -10.36
CA ASN A 56 11.35 1.54 -10.03
C ASN A 56 11.87 0.63 -8.90
N MET A 57 11.08 0.41 -7.85
CA MET A 57 11.41 -0.57 -6.79
C MET A 57 11.69 -1.96 -7.33
N ASN A 58 10.86 -2.46 -8.26
CA ASN A 58 11.05 -3.78 -8.86
C ASN A 58 12.38 -3.88 -9.63
N ARG A 59 12.75 -2.80 -10.33
CA ARG A 59 13.98 -2.76 -11.12
C ARG A 59 15.22 -2.70 -10.23
N THR A 60 15.18 -1.91 -9.16
CA THR A 60 16.31 -1.72 -8.26
C THR A 60 16.48 -2.88 -7.29
N PHE A 61 15.38 -3.50 -6.83
CA PHE A 61 15.40 -4.56 -5.83
C PHE A 61 14.69 -5.83 -6.35
N PRO A 62 15.37 -6.65 -7.17
CA PRO A 62 14.76 -7.83 -7.80
C PRO A 62 14.33 -8.92 -6.79
N HIS A 63 14.82 -8.87 -5.55
CA HIS A 63 14.50 -9.83 -4.49
C HIS A 63 13.38 -9.34 -3.54
N LEU A 64 12.68 -8.25 -3.87
CA LEU A 64 11.50 -7.82 -3.11
C LEU A 64 10.39 -8.86 -3.21
N GLN A 65 10.04 -9.47 -2.08
CA GLN A 65 8.99 -10.51 -2.02
C GLN A 65 7.59 -9.93 -1.89
N HIS A 66 7.44 -8.89 -1.07
CA HIS A 66 6.16 -8.27 -0.75
C HIS A 66 6.26 -6.75 -0.84
N ARG A 67 5.19 -6.10 -1.28
CA ARG A 67 5.07 -4.65 -1.39
C ARG A 67 3.75 -4.22 -0.77
N LEU A 68 3.83 -3.31 0.18
CA LEU A 68 2.67 -2.76 0.87
C LEU A 68 2.50 -1.30 0.47
N LEU A 69 1.33 -0.94 -0.04
CA LEU A 69 0.96 0.46 -0.24
C LEU A 69 0.33 0.96 1.05
N VAL A 70 1.00 1.90 1.73
CA VAL A 70 0.53 2.48 2.99
C VAL A 70 0.24 3.95 2.78
N GLY A 71 -0.96 4.38 3.15
CA GLY A 71 -1.41 5.76 2.99
C GLY A 71 -2.68 6.03 3.79
N ILE A 72 -3.24 7.20 3.57
CA ILE A 72 -4.53 7.60 4.15
C ILE A 72 -5.65 7.31 3.16
N ALA A 73 -6.84 7.04 3.66
CA ALA A 73 -8.05 6.86 2.89
C ALA A 73 -9.22 7.57 3.57
N GLY A 74 -10.24 7.93 2.78
CA GLY A 74 -11.53 8.39 3.30
C GLY A 74 -12.50 7.21 3.47
N GLY A 75 -13.30 7.23 4.53
CA GLY A 75 -14.41 6.30 4.69
C GLY A 75 -15.57 6.68 3.78
N ALA A 76 -16.06 5.74 2.96
CA ALA A 76 -17.30 5.90 2.22
C ALA A 76 -18.48 5.38 3.05
N PRO A 77 -19.67 5.99 2.99
CA PRO A 77 -20.86 5.48 3.66
C PRO A 77 -21.14 4.02 3.27
N GLY A 78 -21.39 3.18 4.27
CA GLY A 78 -21.62 1.75 4.07
C GLY A 78 -22.17 1.09 5.33
N THR A 79 -22.14 -0.24 5.36
CA THR A 79 -22.59 -1.03 6.53
C THR A 79 -21.58 -1.06 7.67
N VAL A 80 -20.31 -0.75 7.38
CA VAL A 80 -19.23 -0.66 8.36
C VAL A 80 -19.09 0.79 8.81
N ASP A 81 -19.16 1.03 10.12
CA ASP A 81 -18.91 2.34 10.73
C ASP A 81 -17.40 2.62 10.78
N VAL A 82 -16.85 3.19 9.70
CA VAL A 82 -15.44 3.57 9.57
C VAL A 82 -15.21 4.93 10.24
N ARG A 83 -14.30 4.99 11.21
CA ARG A 83 -14.00 6.21 11.97
C ARG A 83 -12.57 6.68 11.73
N LEU A 84 -12.33 7.97 11.98
CA LEU A 84 -10.97 8.53 11.93
C LEU A 84 -10.08 7.81 12.95
N GLY A 85 -8.94 7.29 12.49
CA GLY A 85 -8.00 6.52 13.30
C GLY A 85 -8.12 5.00 13.15
N ASP A 86 -9.18 4.51 12.52
CA ASP A 86 -9.27 3.10 12.13
C ASP A 86 -8.20 2.75 11.08
N VAL A 87 -7.70 1.53 11.16
CA VAL A 87 -6.71 1.00 10.22
C VAL A 87 -7.41 0.01 9.31
N VAL A 88 -7.45 0.30 8.01
CA VAL A 88 -8.07 -0.58 7.02
C VAL A 88 -7.00 -1.43 6.35
N VAL A 89 -7.19 -2.74 6.30
CA VAL A 89 -6.34 -3.67 5.57
C VAL A 89 -7.12 -4.25 4.39
N SER A 90 -6.83 -3.77 3.19
CA SER A 90 -7.52 -4.19 1.97
C SER A 90 -7.21 -5.66 1.64
N THR A 91 -8.25 -6.50 1.60
CA THR A 91 -8.22 -7.86 1.04
C THR A 91 -8.60 -7.88 -0.44
N ASP A 92 -9.19 -6.80 -0.95
CA ASP A 92 -9.53 -6.59 -2.34
C ASP A 92 -9.48 -5.09 -2.70
N ALA A 93 -9.01 -4.78 -3.90
CA ALA A 93 -8.95 -3.44 -4.44
C ALA A 93 -9.62 -3.36 -5.83
N ILE A 94 -10.43 -2.33 -6.03
CA ILE A 94 -11.15 -2.07 -7.28
C ILE A 94 -10.75 -0.69 -7.82
N GLN A 95 -10.31 -0.63 -9.06
CA GLN A 95 -10.06 0.64 -9.74
C GLN A 95 -11.38 1.28 -10.18
N TYR A 96 -11.80 2.36 -9.52
CA TYR A 96 -13.12 2.96 -9.73
C TYR A 96 -13.24 3.76 -11.03
N ASP A 97 -12.15 4.37 -11.47
CA ASP A 97 -12.07 5.22 -12.67
C ASP A 97 -11.87 4.43 -13.97
N LEU A 98 -11.67 3.11 -13.89
CA LEU A 98 -11.57 2.25 -15.05
C LEU A 98 -12.96 1.78 -15.51
N GLY A 99 -13.46 2.46 -16.54
CA GLY A 99 -14.79 2.23 -17.11
C GLY A 99 -14.92 2.59 -18.57
N LYS A 100 -16.13 2.42 -19.10
CA LYS A 100 -16.54 2.82 -20.43
C LYS A 100 -17.66 3.84 -20.35
N VAL A 101 -17.63 4.84 -21.23
CA VAL A 101 -18.76 5.74 -21.42
C VAL A 101 -19.72 5.07 -22.40
N LEU A 102 -20.95 4.85 -21.97
CA LEU A 102 -22.07 4.34 -22.77
C LEU A 102 -22.85 5.53 -23.38
N PRO A 103 -23.73 5.28 -24.37
CA PRO A 103 -24.67 6.31 -24.85
C PRO A 103 -25.42 6.97 -23.68
N ASN A 104 -25.79 8.25 -23.84
CA ASN A 104 -26.41 9.09 -22.82
C ASN A 104 -25.52 9.44 -21.61
N ASN A 105 -24.19 9.48 -21.80
CA ASN A 105 -23.20 9.85 -20.77
C ASN A 105 -23.21 8.95 -19.52
N HIS A 106 -23.65 7.70 -19.64
CA HIS A 106 -23.59 6.75 -18.54
C HIS A 106 -22.20 6.12 -18.43
N PHE A 107 -21.55 6.26 -17.28
CA PHE A 107 -20.27 5.60 -17.01
C PHE A 107 -20.51 4.20 -16.44
N GLN A 108 -19.97 3.19 -17.10
CA GLN A 108 -19.96 1.81 -16.63
C GLN A 108 -18.56 1.43 -16.15
N ARG A 109 -18.39 1.20 -14.84
CA ARG A 109 -17.16 0.63 -14.27
C ARG A 109 -16.94 -0.78 -14.81
N ILE A 110 -15.75 -1.06 -15.35
CA ILE A 110 -15.39 -2.38 -15.91
C ILE A 110 -14.24 -3.06 -15.15
N ALA A 111 -13.64 -2.38 -14.17
CA ALA A 111 -12.56 -2.96 -13.38
C ALA A 111 -12.99 -4.24 -12.66
N LYS A 112 -12.09 -5.24 -12.66
CA LYS A 112 -12.20 -6.40 -11.79
C LYS A 112 -11.54 -6.08 -10.44
N ALA A 113 -12.04 -6.70 -9.38
CA ALA A 113 -11.34 -6.68 -8.11
C ALA A 113 -9.99 -7.39 -8.25
N THR A 114 -8.99 -6.85 -7.57
CA THR A 114 -7.66 -7.44 -7.46
C THR A 114 -7.41 -7.78 -6.01
N SER A 115 -7.04 -9.03 -5.75
CA SER A 115 -6.81 -9.53 -4.39
C SER A 115 -5.29 -9.71 -4.15
N PRO A 116 -4.79 -9.45 -2.93
CA PRO A 116 -3.42 -9.78 -2.55
C PRO A 116 -3.12 -11.28 -2.70
N PRO A 117 -1.83 -11.68 -2.78
CA PRO A 117 -1.45 -13.09 -2.74
C PRO A 117 -1.97 -13.82 -1.50
N GLN A 118 -2.30 -15.10 -1.65
CA GLN A 118 -2.87 -15.94 -0.58
C GLN A 118 -2.07 -15.89 0.73
N ALA A 119 -0.73 -15.85 0.65
CA ALA A 119 0.13 -15.75 1.82
C ALA A 119 -0.17 -14.51 2.67
N LEU A 120 -0.46 -13.36 2.04
CA LEU A 120 -0.82 -12.14 2.75
C LEU A 120 -2.25 -12.24 3.31
N LEU A 121 -3.20 -12.82 2.58
CA LEU A 121 -4.56 -13.03 3.07
C LEU A 121 -4.59 -13.90 4.33
N THR A 122 -3.76 -14.96 4.40
CA THR A 122 -3.62 -15.78 5.60
C THR A 122 -3.05 -14.99 6.78
N VAL A 123 -2.12 -14.06 6.53
CA VAL A 123 -1.61 -13.15 7.59
C VAL A 123 -2.72 -12.21 8.07
N VAL A 124 -3.55 -11.67 7.17
CA VAL A 124 -4.71 -10.84 7.54
C VAL A 124 -5.67 -11.60 8.45
N SER A 125 -6.05 -12.83 8.09
CA SER A 125 -6.92 -13.66 8.95
C SER A 125 -6.33 -13.90 10.34
N LYS A 126 -5.02 -14.08 10.44
CA LYS A 126 -4.33 -14.22 11.74
C LYS A 126 -4.35 -12.90 12.53
N LEU A 127 -4.15 -11.77 11.86
CA LEU A 127 -4.21 -10.44 12.48
C LEU A 127 -5.61 -10.16 13.02
N GLU A 128 -6.66 -10.44 12.25
CA GLU A 128 -8.07 -10.26 12.65
C GLU A 128 -8.42 -11.07 13.90
N ALA A 129 -7.94 -12.32 13.98
CA ALA A 129 -8.14 -13.17 15.15
C ALA A 129 -7.45 -12.59 16.41
N SER A 130 -6.32 -11.90 16.23
CA SER A 130 -5.49 -11.37 17.32
C SER A 130 -5.91 -9.97 17.78
N ASN A 131 -6.58 -9.18 16.92
CA ASN A 131 -6.76 -7.74 17.12
C ASN A 131 -8.10 -7.35 17.80
N ARG A 132 -8.65 -8.21 18.64
CA ARG A 132 -9.95 -7.98 19.31
C ARG A 132 -9.91 -7.07 20.55
N GLY A 133 -8.79 -6.39 20.84
CA GLY A 133 -8.59 -5.70 22.13
C GLY A 133 -8.00 -4.28 22.10
N GLY A 134 -7.77 -3.66 20.94
CA GLY A 134 -7.18 -2.31 20.83
C GLY A 134 -8.19 -1.16 20.85
N GLN A 135 -7.74 0.07 21.17
CA GLN A 135 -8.57 1.29 21.12
C GLN A 135 -8.99 1.68 19.68
N ASN A 136 -8.13 1.43 18.69
CA ASN A 136 -8.46 1.56 17.27
C ASN A 136 -8.72 0.17 16.67
N ARG A 137 -9.69 0.08 15.76
CA ARG A 137 -10.07 -1.19 15.14
C ARG A 137 -9.30 -1.38 13.84
N MET A 138 -8.88 -2.62 13.59
CA MET A 138 -8.49 -3.04 12.25
C MET A 138 -9.76 -3.48 11.53
N LEU A 139 -9.98 -2.91 10.35
CA LEU A 139 -11.12 -3.17 9.46
C LEU A 139 -10.66 -3.85 8.17
#